data_AF-A0AAV7QAT8-F1
#
_entry.id   AF-A0AAV7QAT8-F1
#
_cell.length_a   1.000
_cell.length_b   1.000
_cell.length_c   1.000
_cell.angle_alpha   90.00
_cell.angle_beta   90.00
_cell.angle_gamma   90.00
#
_symmetry.space_group_name_H-M   'P 1'
#
loop_
_entity.id
_entity.type
_entity.pdbx_description
1 polymer ?
#
loop_
_entity_poly.entity_id
_entity_poly.type
_entity_poly.pdbx_seq_one_letter_code
_entity_poly.pdbx_strand_id
1 'polypeptide(L)' 'QSYVNLTETGKLALKSFTKDMSGAYMCTLSYTTFRNNVLEEKEKFKAYKFIV' A
#
# COMPACT_ATOMS: atom_id res chain seq x y z
N GLN A 1 -16.80 11.77 -5.77
CA GLN A 1 -16.01 12.24 -4.60
C GLN A 1 -15.05 11.12 -4.23
N SER A 2 -13.73 11.34 -4.22
CA SER A 2 -12.77 10.26 -3.91
C SER A 2 -12.63 10.09 -2.39
N TYR A 3 -13.12 8.96 -1.88
CA TYR A 3 -13.03 8.58 -0.45
C TYR A 3 -11.65 8.05 -0.05
N VAL A 4 -10.76 7.89 -1.03
CA VAL A 4 -9.44 7.29 -0.85
C VAL A 4 -8.38 8.22 -1.44
N ASN A 5 -7.27 8.36 -0.72
CA ASN A 5 -6.07 9.03 -1.21
C ASN A 5 -4.80 8.26 -0.82
N LEU A 6 -3.88 8.08 -1.76
CA LEU A 6 -2.54 7.57 -1.47
C LEU A 6 -1.57 8.75 -1.34
N THR A 7 -0.85 8.82 -0.24
CA THR A 7 0.22 9.82 -0.05
C THR A 7 1.46 9.45 -0.86
N GLU A 8 2.35 10.42 -1.12
CA GLU A 8 3.65 10.17 -1.79
C GLU A 8 4.49 9.09 -1.08
N THR A 9 4.31 8.93 0.25
CA THR A 9 4.99 7.90 1.04
C THR A 9 4.34 6.50 0.96
N GLY A 10 3.29 6.33 0.15
CA GLY A 10 2.56 5.07 0.01
C GLY A 10 1.59 4.76 1.15
N LYS A 11 1.29 5.74 2.02
CA LYS A 11 0.25 5.59 3.06
C LYS A 11 -1.14 5.80 2.46
N LEU A 12 -2.06 4.88 2.77
CA LEU A 12 -3.47 4.97 2.45
C LEU A 12 -4.18 5.90 3.45
N ALA A 13 -4.81 6.95 2.96
CA ALA A 13 -5.64 7.87 3.74
C ALA A 13 -7.11 7.72 3.29
N LEU A 14 -7.98 7.36 4.23
CA LEU A 14 -9.42 7.22 3.98
C LEU A 14 -10.12 8.49 4.45
N LYS A 15 -10.91 9.10 3.57
CA LYS A 15 -11.77 10.26 3.87
C LYS A 15 -13.19 9.75 4.09
N SER A 16 -13.80 10.16 5.19
CA SER A 16 -15.19 9.78 5.55
C SER A 16 -15.39 8.26 5.61
N PHE A 17 -14.53 7.57 6.38
CA PHE A 17 -14.58 6.11 6.58
C PHE A 17 -15.98 5.66 7.05
N THR A 18 -16.55 4.68 6.35
CA THR A 18 -17.81 4.03 6.73
C THR A 18 -17.57 2.57 7.13
N LYS A 19 -18.53 1.95 7.82
CA LYS A 19 -18.43 0.55 8.26
C LYS A 19 -18.19 -0.43 7.10
N ASP A 20 -18.74 -0.15 5.93
CA ASP A 20 -18.57 -0.98 4.73
C ASP A 20 -17.13 -0.95 4.16
N MET A 21 -16.32 0.01 4.62
CA MET A 21 -14.88 0.09 4.32
C MET A 21 -14.03 -0.66 5.36
N SER A 22 -14.64 -1.33 6.35
CA SER A 22 -13.89 -2.17 7.29
C SER A 22 -13.31 -3.41 6.58
N GLY A 23 -12.15 -3.88 7.05
CA GLY A 23 -11.51 -5.06 6.47
C GLY A 23 -9.98 -5.04 6.51
N ALA A 24 -9.39 -6.04 5.87
CA ALA A 24 -7.94 -6.15 5.76
C ALA A 24 -7.42 -5.29 4.60
N TYR A 25 -6.45 -4.43 4.89
CA TYR A 25 -5.76 -3.62 3.89
C TYR A 25 -4.35 -4.18 3.64
N MET A 26 -4.00 -4.33 2.36
CA MET A 26 -2.70 -4.84 1.94
C MET A 26 -1.97 -3.78 1.12
N CYS A 27 -0.73 -3.49 1.51
CA CYS A 27 0.17 -2.64 0.74
C CYS A 27 1.28 -3.51 0.11
N THR A 28 1.39 -3.42 -1.21
CA THR A 28 2.41 -4.11 -2.01
C THR A 28 3.35 -3.06 -2.60
N LEU A 29 4.65 -3.22 -2.34
CA LEU A 29 5.71 -2.41 -2.93
C LEU A 29 6.56 -3.28 -3.85
N SER A 30 6.51 -3.01 -5.15
CA SER A 30 7.33 -3.66 -6.17
C SER A 30 8.35 -2.65 -6.69
N TYR A 31 9.63 -3.02 -6.69
CA TYR A 31 10.70 -2.15 -7.15
C TYR A 31 11.81 -2.96 -7.80
N THR A 32 12.45 -2.35 -8.80
CA THR A 32 13.61 -2.94 -9.49
C THR A 32 14.87 -2.30 -8.95
N THR A 33 15.84 -3.13 -8.53
CA THR A 33 17.16 -2.65 -8.13
C THR A 33 18.19 -3.03 -9.18
N PHE A 34 18.99 -2.05 -9.60
CA PHE A 34 20.18 -2.29 -10.41
C PHE A 34 21.38 -2.43 -9.49
N ARG A 35 22.00 -3.61 -9.44
CA ARG A 35 23.22 -3.84 -8.67
C ARG A 35 24.25 -4.48 -9.58
N ASN A 36 25.39 -3.82 -9.80
CA ASN A 36 26.51 -4.33 -10.61
C ASN A 36 26.09 -4.92 -11.97
N ASN A 37 25.24 -4.21 -12.73
CA ASN A 37 24.68 -4.64 -14.03
C ASN A 37 23.70 -5.83 -14.00
N VAL A 38 23.29 -6.30 -12.82
CA VAL A 38 22.23 -7.30 -12.66
C VAL A 38 20.91 -6.60 -12.30
N LEU A 39 19.86 -6.90 -13.05
CA LEU A 39 18.49 -6.47 -12.77
C LEU A 39 17.88 -7.45 -11.76
N GLU A 40 17.60 -6.99 -10.54
CA GLU A 40 16.86 -7.78 -9.54
C GLU A 40 15.51 -7.12 -9.28
N GLU A 41 14.43 -7.88 -9.47
CA GLU A 41 13.08 -7.48 -9.07
C GLU A 41 12.82 -7.94 -7.63
N LYS A 42 12.31 -7.03 -6.78
CA LYS A 42 12.00 -7.33 -5.38
C LYS A 42 10.61 -6.84 -5.02
N GLU A 43 9.87 -7.71 -4.35
CA GLU A 43 8.57 -7.39 -3.78
C GLU A 43 8.65 -7.36 -2.25
N LYS A 44 8.05 -6.34 -1.64
CA LYS A 44 7.85 -6.23 -0.20
C LYS A 44 6.38 -6.03 0.09
N PHE A 45 5.85 -6.85 1.00
CA PHE A 45 4.46 -6.80 1.41
C PHE A 45 4.35 -6.37 2.86
N LYS A 46 3.40 -5.49 3.17
CA LYS A 46 3.05 -5.16 4.54
C LYS A 46 1.53 -5.12 4.68
N ALA A 47 1.00 -6.09 5.43
CA ALA A 47 -0.41 -6.15 5.78
C ALA A 47 -0.66 -5.34 7.05
N TYR A 48 -1.63 -4.44 7.00
CA TYR A 48 -2.10 -3.70 8.16
C TYR A 48 -3.58 -3.99 8.35
N LYS A 49 -3.95 -4.52 9.52
CA LYS A 49 -5.36 -4.71 9.89
C LYS A 49 -5.88 -3.42 10.50
N PHE A 50 -6.94 -2.84 9.92
CA PHE A 50 -7.60 -1.64 10.45
C PHE A 50 -9.06 -1.95 10.82
N ILE A 51 -9.28 -2.08 12.14
CA ILE A 51 -10.53 -2.29 12.92
C ILE A 51 -11.33 -3.57 12.62
N VAL A 52 -11.78 -4.23 13.71
CA VAL A 52 -12.53 -5.50 13.81
C VAL A 52 -14.01 -5.30 13.56
#